data_AF-A0A529HQ99-F1
#
_entry.id   AF-A0A529HQ99-F1
#
_cell.length_a   1.000
_cell.length_b   1.000
_cell.length_c   1.000
_cell.angle_alpha   90.00
_cell.angle_beta   90.00
_cell.angle_gamma   90.00
#
_symmetry.space_group_name_H-M   'P 1'
#
loop_
_entity.id
_entity.type
_entity.pdbx_description
1 polymer ?
#
loop_
_entity_poly.entity_id
_entity_poly.type
_entity_poly.pdbx_seq_one_letter_code
_entity_poly.pdbx_strand_id
1 'polypeptide(L)' 'CDGSSPMCYPRDGFIVSEQDVLLGYIAEMPFYIGAPQFEAWKHTDLIIDVVPGRGGMFSLDNGREKRFLTRSTICTVRM' A
#
# COMPACT_ATOMS: atom_id res chain seq x y z
N CYS A 1 -7.55 0.86 -10.15
CA CYS A 1 -6.29 1.15 -10.87
C CYS A 1 -5.17 0.74 -9.94
N ASP A 2 -4.11 0.07 -10.38
CA ASP A 2 -3.13 -0.56 -9.46
C ASP A 2 -2.54 0.43 -8.43
N GLY A 3 -2.37 1.72 -8.77
CA GLY A 3 -1.94 2.78 -7.84
C GLY A 3 -2.92 3.16 -6.71
N SER A 4 -4.13 2.56 -6.66
CA SER A 4 -5.15 2.91 -5.65
C SER A 4 -5.05 2.09 -4.36
N SER A 5 -4.14 1.13 -4.26
CA SER A 5 -3.86 0.44 -2.99
C SER A 5 -2.42 0.75 -2.57
N PRO A 6 -2.11 0.78 -1.26
CA PRO A 6 -0.74 0.76 -0.79
C PRO A 6 0.06 -0.35 -1.46
N MET A 7 1.14 0.02 -2.12
CA MET A 7 2.00 -0.89 -2.88
C MET A 7 3.45 -0.71 -2.49
N CYS A 8 4.18 -1.80 -2.68
CA CYS A 8 5.59 -1.90 -2.38
C CYS A 8 6.37 -1.84 -3.69
N TYR A 9 6.91 -0.66 -4.03
CA TYR A 9 7.59 -0.46 -5.31
C TYR A 9 9.09 -0.81 -5.23
N PRO A 10 9.67 -1.43 -6.27
CA PRO A 10 11.11 -1.65 -6.36
C PRO A 10 11.88 -0.32 -6.40
N ARG A 11 12.93 -0.21 -5.56
CA ARG A 11 13.76 1.00 -5.38
C ARG A 11 14.32 1.59 -6.69
N ASP A 12 14.61 0.73 -7.68
CA ASP A 12 15.35 1.11 -8.89
C ASP A 12 14.54 0.91 -10.19
N GLY A 13 13.24 0.60 -10.11
CA GLY A 13 12.47 0.12 -11.27
C GLY A 13 11.10 0.75 -11.49
N PHE A 14 10.63 1.59 -10.56
CA PHE A 14 9.32 2.23 -10.68
C PHE A 14 9.43 3.73 -10.41
N ILE A 15 9.00 4.54 -11.38
CA ILE A 15 8.84 5.97 -11.17
C ILE A 15 7.57 6.13 -10.36
N VAL A 16 7.73 6.28 -9.05
CA VAL A 16 6.74 6.88 -8.17
C VAL A 16 6.34 8.20 -8.83
N SER A 17 5.07 8.36 -9.20
CA SER A 17 4.63 9.62 -9.79
C SER A 17 4.76 10.72 -8.73
N GLU A 18 4.88 11.99 -9.11
CA GLU A 18 4.89 13.11 -8.14
C GLU A 18 3.66 13.12 -7.21
N GLN A 19 2.61 12.37 -7.59
CA GLN A 19 1.35 12.27 -6.85
C GLN A 19 1.30 11.09 -5.86
N ASP A 20 2.32 10.25 -5.78
CA ASP A 20 2.34 9.14 -4.83
C ASP A 20 2.91 9.59 -3.48
N VAL A 21 2.25 9.19 -2.39
CA VAL A 21 2.59 9.54 -1.02
C VAL A 21 3.27 8.37 -0.33
N LEU A 22 4.42 8.61 0.30
CA LEU A 22 5.11 7.62 1.15
C LEU A 22 4.33 7.42 2.46
N LEU A 23 3.80 6.21 2.67
CA LEU A 23 3.11 5.84 3.91
C LEU A 23 4.08 5.43 5.03
N GLY A 24 5.21 4.84 4.66
CA GLY A 24 6.21 4.36 5.62
C GLY A 24 7.02 3.18 5.08
N TYR A 25 7.63 2.43 6.00
CA TYR A 25 8.54 1.34 5.69
C TYR A 25 8.13 0.05 6.42
N ILE A 26 8.18 -1.07 5.72
CA ILE A 26 8.08 -2.42 6.31
C ILE A 26 9.35 -3.16 5.96
N ALA A 27 10.13 -3.57 6.98
CA ALA A 27 11.44 -4.20 6.80
C ALA A 27 12.30 -3.47 5.76
N GLU A 28 12.45 -2.14 5.94
CA GLU A 28 13.22 -1.22 5.08
C GLU A 28 12.65 -0.98 3.67
N MET A 29 11.56 -1.65 3.31
CA MET A 29 10.94 -1.49 2.01
C MET A 29 9.83 -0.43 2.06
N PRO A 30 9.86 0.60 1.19
CA PRO A 30 8.90 1.68 1.23
C PRO A 30 7.54 1.26 0.67
N PHE A 31 6.48 1.76 1.29
CA PHE A 31 5.10 1.61 0.83
C PHE A 31 4.53 2.95 0.41
N TYR A 32 3.94 2.99 -0.79
CA TYR A 32 3.38 4.20 -1.38
C TYR A 32 1.91 4.01 -1.70
N ILE A 33 1.17 5.12 -1.77
CA ILE A 33 -0.24 5.16 -2.17
C ILE A 33 -0.49 6.41 -3.01
N GLY A 34 -1.36 6.35 -4.02
CA GLY A 34 -1.69 7.54 -4.81
C GLY A 34 -2.41 8.63 -3.98
N ALA A 35 -2.12 9.91 -4.23
CA ALA A 35 -2.64 11.06 -3.48
C ALA A 35 -4.17 11.09 -3.30
N PRO A 36 -5.02 10.81 -4.31
CA PRO A 36 -6.46 10.79 -4.10
C PRO A 36 -6.91 9.75 -3.07
N GLN A 37 -6.21 8.60 -3.05
CA GLN A 37 -6.51 7.54 -2.09
C GLN A 37 -5.93 7.86 -0.71
N PHE A 38 -4.74 8.47 -0.66
CA PHE A 38 -4.18 9.00 0.59
C PHE A 38 -5.17 9.94 1.27
N GLU A 39 -5.72 10.91 0.53
CA GLU A 39 -6.68 11.87 1.06
C GLU A 39 -7.94 11.19 1.62
N ALA A 40 -8.39 10.11 0.98
CA ALA A 40 -9.53 9.34 1.46
C ALA A 40 -9.23 8.56 2.76
N TRP A 41 -7.99 8.10 2.97
CA TRP A 41 -7.64 7.13 4.02
C TRP A 41 -6.70 7.63 5.11
N LYS A 42 -6.16 8.85 5.01
CA LYS A 42 -5.23 9.44 5.98
C LYS A 42 -5.77 9.57 7.42
N HIS A 43 -7.07 9.34 7.62
CA HIS A 43 -7.74 9.35 8.92
C HIS A 43 -8.11 7.94 9.41
N THR A 44 -7.49 6.91 8.85
CA THR A 44 -7.72 5.50 9.22
C THR A 44 -6.41 4.85 9.64
N ASP A 45 -6.50 3.81 10.47
CA ASP A 45 -5.39 2.91 10.70
C ASP A 45 -5.31 1.95 9.51
N LEU A 46 -4.20 2.03 8.75
CA LEU A 46 -3.92 1.14 7.63
C LEU A 46 -3.13 -0.06 8.11
N ILE A 47 -3.68 -1.25 7.89
CA ILE A 47 -3.04 -2.53 8.15
C ILE A 47 -2.67 -3.16 6.83
N ILE A 48 -1.40 -3.54 6.68
CA ILE A 48 -0.87 -4.23 5.51
C ILE A 48 -0.65 -5.70 5.86
N ASP A 49 -1.57 -6.56 5.42
CA ASP A 49 -1.49 -8.00 5.59
C ASP A 49 -0.77 -8.67 4.41
N VAL A 50 -0.25 -9.88 4.65
CA VAL A 50 0.21 -10.79 3.59
C VAL A 50 -0.72 -11.99 3.53
N VAL A 51 -1.42 -12.15 2.41
CA VAL A 51 -2.40 -13.22 2.19
C VAL A 51 -2.08 -14.02 0.92
N PRO A 52 -2.53 -15.27 0.78
CA PRO A 52 -2.41 -16.00 -0.49
C PRO A 52 -3.08 -15.25 -1.64
N GLY A 53 -2.44 -15.27 -2.81
CA GLY A 53 -3.01 -14.70 -4.04
C GLY A 53 -2.00 -13.92 -4.89
N ARG A 54 -2.49 -13.41 -6.02
CA ARG A 54 -1.66 -12.65 -6.97
C ARG A 54 -1.47 -11.21 -6.51
N GLY A 55 -0.22 -10.77 -6.44
CA GLY A 55 0.16 -9.39 -6.13
C GLY A 55 -0.21 -8.40 -7.23
N GLY A 56 -0.19 -7.11 -6.87
CA GLY A 56 -0.46 -6.01 -7.82
C GLY A 56 0.62 -5.96 -8.91
N MET A 57 0.25 -5.63 -10.15
CA MET A 57 1.13 -5.75 -11.33
C MET A 57 2.52 -5.12 -11.14
N PHE A 58 2.57 -3.99 -10.41
CA PHE A 58 3.77 -3.18 -10.20
C PHE A 58 4.40 -3.30 -8.81
N SER A 59 3.80 -4.10 -7.93
CA SER A 59 4.25 -4.26 -6.55
C SER A 59 5.14 -5.51 -6.41
N LEU A 60 6.07 -5.48 -5.45
CA LEU A 60 7.08 -6.54 -5.25
C LEU A 60 6.51 -7.93 -4.92
N ASP A 61 5.24 -8.00 -4.53
CA ASP A 61 4.48 -9.22 -4.27
C ASP A 61 3.93 -9.88 -5.55
N ASN A 62 4.04 -9.23 -6.72
CA ASN A 62 3.67 -9.85 -8.00
C ASN A 62 4.49 -11.13 -8.26
N GLY A 63 3.82 -12.19 -8.71
CA GLY A 63 4.45 -13.49 -9.01
C GLY A 63 4.95 -14.27 -7.78
N ARG A 64 4.60 -13.86 -6.56
CA ARG A 64 5.02 -14.55 -5.32
C ARG A 64 3.98 -15.49 -4.73
N GLU A 65 2.82 -15.64 -5.38
CA GLU A 65 1.64 -16.38 -4.86
C GLU A 65 1.17 -15.92 -3.46
N LYS A 66 1.63 -14.74 -3.03
CA LYS A 66 1.23 -14.01 -1.85
C LYS A 66 1.07 -12.56 -2.27
N ARG A 67 0.10 -11.86 -1.69
CA ARG A 67 -0.16 -10.45 -1.98
C ARG A 67 -0.30 -9.60 -0.74
N PHE A 68 0.01 -8.32 -0.89
CA PHE A 68 -0.35 -7.33 0.11
C PHE A 68 -1.86 -7.06 0.08
N LEU A 69 -2.49 -7.10 1.25
CA LEU A 69 -3.88 -6.72 1.45
C LEU A 69 -3.93 -5.54 2.39
N THR A 70 -4.38 -4.39 1.89
CA THR A 70 -4.65 -3.23 2.74
C THR A 70 -6.03 -3.37 3.37
N ARG A 71 -6.09 -3.28 4.69
CA ARG A 71 -7.32 -3.10 5.46
C ARG A 71 -7.27 -1.73 6.13
N SER A 72 -8.41 -1.06 6.21
CA SER A 72 -8.55 0.15 6.98
C SER A 72 -9.47 -0.12 8.18
N THR A 73 -9.08 0.37 9.35
CA THR A 73 -9.96 0.45 10.51
C THR A 73 -10.09 1.89 10.92
N ILE A 74 -11.31 2.33 11.20
CA ILE A 74 -11.54 3.64 11.81
C ILE A 74 -11.38 3.45 13.31
N CYS A 75 -10.61 4.34 13.94
CA CYS A 75 -10.52 4.40 15.39
C CYS A 75 -11.93 4.65 15.94
N THR A 76 -12.57 3.61 16.46
CA THR A 76 -13.86 3.72 17.12
C THR A 76 -13.58 4.13 18.56
N VAL A 77 -13.88 5.38 18.90
CA VAL A 77 -13.88 5.82 20.30
C VAL A 77 -14.96 5.00 20.99
N ARG A 78 -14.54 3.99 21.77
CA ARG A 78 -15.43 3.29 22.68
C ARG A 78 -15.74 4.25 23.82
N MET A 79 -16.99 4.74 23.85
CA MET A 79 -17.55 5.42 25.02
C MET A 79 -17.73 4.44 26.17
#